data_AF-A0A354GM58-F1
#
_entry.id   AF-A0A354GM58-F1
#
_cell.length_a   1.000
_cell.length_b   1.000
_cell.length_c   1.000
_cell.angle_alpha   90.00
_cell.angle_beta   90.00
_cell.angle_gamma   90.00
#
_symmetry.space_group_name_H-M   'P 1'
#
loop_
_entity.id
_entity.type
_entity.pdbx_description
1 polymer ?
#
loop_
_entity_poly.entity_id
_entity_poly.type
_entity_poly.pdbx_seq_one_letter_code
_entity_poly.pdbx_strand_id
1 'polypeptide(L)'
;MARKKTTAPQGPALFDVKTITAPCVPALRAKVNAWRAEDYPGVTATTRRLLNYWFLTDHRLPGAGRFKYHDFQRHAIETLIYLYEVAKVRRQKTLLESFAVRPDLKLLQYDDFARYCVKMATGTGKTKVMALAIVWQYFNATAEARDDFAKTFLVIAPNVIVFERLRTDFAGKSIFRHDPMIPPELDILWDFECYLRGEGERAGSVGALYLTNIQQMHDRPEADDDEPDVMTAMLGPKPQANTQEVEDFLPRLAERGGPVVVINDEAHHTHDEESEWNKTIRRVHAAVSGGLAAQLDFTATPRHTKGQLFSWTVFDYPLKQAIIDNIVKRPLKGVAKGIAEQPSQMASTRYQAYLTAGVERWKEYRDQLAPLGRKPVLFVMMNDTAEADDVGDWLQKKYPSEFGADRLLIIHTNRSGEVAVKDLDAARRVARDVDLGKSPINCIVSVVMLREGWDMPSVTAIMGLMTGRLI
;
A
#
# COMPACT_ATOMS: atom_id res chain seq x y z
N MET A 1 -33.98 34.39 -47.96
CA MET A 1 -33.02 33.27 -48.08
C MET A 1 -31.87 33.52 -47.11
N ALA A 2 -31.82 32.80 -45.99
CA ALA A 2 -30.82 32.98 -44.95
C ALA A 2 -29.57 32.12 -45.24
N ARG A 3 -28.38 32.74 -45.19
CA ARG A 3 -27.07 32.10 -45.38
C ARG A 3 -26.81 31.08 -44.25
N LYS A 4 -26.62 29.81 -44.60
CA LYS A 4 -26.12 28.74 -43.72
C LYS A 4 -24.74 29.12 -43.16
N LYS A 5 -24.63 29.23 -41.83
CA LYS A 5 -23.35 29.22 -41.12
C LYS A 5 -22.85 27.78 -41.04
N THR A 6 -21.70 27.52 -41.65
CA THR A 6 -20.97 26.26 -41.56
C THR A 6 -20.35 26.17 -40.15
N THR A 7 -20.78 25.20 -39.36
CA THR A 7 -20.16 24.86 -38.06
C THR A 7 -18.81 24.20 -38.30
N ALA A 8 -17.76 24.73 -37.68
CA ALA A 8 -16.43 24.12 -37.66
C ALA A 8 -16.48 22.73 -37.00
N PRO A 9 -15.67 21.76 -37.46
CA PRO A 9 -15.66 20.43 -36.88
C PRO A 9 -15.18 20.51 -35.42
N GLN A 10 -16.01 20.04 -34.49
CA GLN A 10 -15.60 19.81 -33.12
C GLN A 10 -14.54 18.71 -33.14
N GLY A 11 -13.28 19.06 -32.85
CA GLY A 11 -12.24 18.08 -32.56
C GLY A 11 -12.64 17.26 -31.32
N PRO A 12 -12.16 16.02 -31.18
CA PRO A 12 -12.49 15.17 -30.04
C PRO A 12 -12.10 15.88 -28.74
N ALA A 13 -12.98 15.85 -27.74
CA ALA A 13 -12.70 16.39 -26.42
C ALA A 13 -11.40 15.77 -25.88
N LEU A 14 -10.46 16.61 -25.42
CA LEU A 14 -9.12 16.23 -24.91
C LEU A 14 -9.14 15.17 -23.77
N PHE A 15 -10.34 14.81 -23.28
CA PHE A 15 -10.56 13.94 -22.14
C PHE A 15 -11.40 12.69 -22.42
N ASP A 16 -11.82 12.45 -23.67
CA ASP A 16 -12.43 11.17 -24.04
C ASP A 16 -11.35 10.11 -24.19
N VAL A 17 -11.06 9.38 -23.10
CA VAL A 17 -9.99 8.38 -23.07
C VAL A 17 -10.46 7.10 -22.40
N LYS A 18 -10.54 6.03 -23.18
CA LYS A 18 -10.68 4.64 -22.72
C LYS A 18 -9.56 4.30 -21.73
N THR A 19 -9.84 4.32 -20.43
CA THR A 19 -8.94 3.74 -19.41
C THR A 19 -8.94 2.22 -19.57
N ILE A 20 -7.76 1.62 -19.68
CA ILE A 20 -7.61 0.17 -19.68
C ILE A 20 -8.06 -0.34 -18.30
N THR A 21 -9.18 -1.06 -18.29
CA THR A 21 -9.79 -1.69 -17.11
C THR A 21 -9.74 -3.20 -17.23
N ALA A 22 -9.85 -3.89 -16.10
CA ALA A 22 -9.85 -5.35 -16.09
C ALA A 22 -11.20 -5.91 -16.59
N PRO A 23 -11.23 -7.14 -17.13
CA PRO A 23 -12.39 -7.65 -17.88
C PRO A 23 -13.71 -7.70 -17.09
N CYS A 24 -13.65 -7.95 -15.79
CA CYS A 24 -14.84 -8.07 -14.93
C CYS A 24 -15.35 -6.73 -14.39
N VAL A 25 -14.49 -5.71 -14.35
CA VAL A 25 -14.78 -4.44 -13.66
C VAL A 25 -16.00 -3.71 -14.25
N PRO A 26 -16.19 -3.60 -15.58
CA PRO A 26 -17.37 -2.91 -16.13
C PRO A 26 -18.69 -3.57 -15.72
N ALA A 27 -18.78 -4.90 -15.81
CA ALA A 27 -19.99 -5.64 -15.46
C ALA A 27 -20.25 -5.60 -13.94
N LEU A 28 -19.21 -5.76 -13.13
CA LEU A 28 -19.31 -5.65 -11.67
C LEU A 28 -19.75 -4.26 -11.24
N ARG A 29 -19.17 -3.21 -11.82
CA ARG A 29 -19.57 -1.82 -11.56
C ARG A 29 -21.05 -1.60 -11.84
N ALA A 30 -21.57 -2.12 -12.96
CA ALA A 30 -22.99 -2.00 -13.27
C ALA A 30 -23.87 -2.76 -12.27
N LYS A 31 -23.48 -3.99 -11.90
CA LYS A 31 -24.21 -4.82 -10.92
C LYS A 31 -24.22 -4.22 -9.52
N VAL A 32 -23.08 -3.77 -9.02
CA VAL A 32 -22.94 -3.15 -7.70
C VAL A 32 -23.73 -1.84 -7.63
N ASN A 33 -23.71 -1.02 -8.70
CA ASN A 33 -24.51 0.21 -8.75
C ASN A 33 -26.02 -0.09 -8.69
N ALA A 34 -26.50 -1.09 -9.44
CA ALA A 34 -27.91 -1.49 -9.40
C ALA A 34 -28.30 -2.05 -8.02
N TRP A 35 -27.49 -2.95 -7.48
CA TRP A 35 -27.68 -3.52 -6.14
C TRP A 35 -27.70 -2.46 -5.03
N ARG A 36 -26.83 -1.45 -5.11
CA ARG A 36 -26.85 -0.30 -4.20
C ARG A 36 -28.13 0.52 -4.33
N ALA A 37 -28.62 0.74 -5.55
CA ALA A 37 -29.84 1.52 -5.81
C ALA A 37 -31.11 0.84 -5.26
N GLU A 38 -31.09 -0.49 -5.12
CA GLU A 38 -32.15 -1.30 -4.52
C GLU A 38 -32.01 -1.44 -2.99
N ASP A 39 -31.17 -0.62 -2.35
CA ASP A 39 -30.88 -0.68 -0.91
C ASP A 39 -30.32 -2.05 -0.48
N TYR A 40 -29.30 -2.54 -1.19
CA TYR A 40 -28.50 -3.72 -0.82
C TYR A 40 -29.30 -5.00 -0.52
N PRO A 41 -30.13 -5.52 -1.43
CA PRO A 41 -30.85 -6.77 -1.19
C PRO A 41 -29.87 -7.95 -1.00
N GLY A 42 -30.25 -8.92 -0.17
CA GLY A 42 -29.51 -10.17 0.02
C GLY A 42 -28.33 -10.14 1.01
N VAL A 43 -28.10 -9.03 1.71
CA VAL A 43 -27.11 -8.95 2.80
C VAL A 43 -27.70 -9.32 4.17
N THR A 44 -26.83 -9.68 5.11
CA THR A 44 -27.16 -9.86 6.53
C THR A 44 -27.57 -8.55 7.19
N ALA A 45 -28.21 -8.66 8.36
CA ALA A 45 -28.57 -7.49 9.16
C ALA A 45 -27.33 -6.70 9.57
N THR A 46 -26.26 -7.41 9.95
CA THR A 46 -24.94 -6.85 10.28
C THR A 46 -24.33 -6.09 9.10
N THR A 47 -24.26 -6.68 7.91
CA THR A 47 -23.69 -6.02 6.72
C THR A 47 -24.50 -4.76 6.36
N ARG A 48 -25.84 -4.83 6.41
CA ARG A 48 -26.69 -3.64 6.20
C ARG A 48 -26.39 -2.54 7.23
N ARG A 49 -26.26 -2.92 8.51
CA ARG A 49 -25.96 -1.97 9.59
C ARG A 49 -24.61 -1.29 9.40
N LEU A 50 -23.59 -2.03 8.96
CA LEU A 50 -22.26 -1.50 8.66
C LEU A 50 -22.28 -0.54 7.48
N LEU A 51 -22.92 -0.91 6.35
CA LEU A 51 -23.05 -0.04 5.18
C LEU A 51 -23.78 1.28 5.52
N ASN A 52 -24.85 1.20 6.31
CA ASN A 52 -25.58 2.37 6.80
C ASN A 52 -24.72 3.23 7.73
N TYR A 53 -23.93 2.61 8.62
CA TYR A 53 -23.00 3.33 9.47
C TYR A 53 -21.99 4.10 8.63
N TRP A 54 -21.27 3.42 7.73
CA TRP A 54 -20.14 4.00 7.04
C TRP A 54 -20.54 5.11 6.06
N PHE A 55 -21.71 4.97 5.41
CA PHE A 55 -22.03 5.81 4.24
C PHE A 55 -23.28 6.66 4.39
N LEU A 56 -24.16 6.37 5.35
CA LEU A 56 -25.41 7.12 5.56
C LEU A 56 -25.47 7.84 6.92
N THR A 57 -24.57 7.52 7.85
CA THR A 57 -24.47 8.20 9.14
C THR A 57 -23.47 9.36 9.07
N ASP A 58 -23.84 10.49 9.67
CA ASP A 58 -22.95 11.64 9.84
C ASP A 58 -21.92 11.35 10.94
N HIS A 59 -20.64 11.30 10.57
CA HIS A 59 -19.55 11.11 11.52
C HIS A 59 -18.88 12.43 11.88
N ARG A 60 -18.81 12.73 13.18
CA ARG A 60 -18.09 13.91 13.69
C ARG A 60 -16.86 13.47 14.45
N LEU A 61 -15.68 13.84 13.94
CA LEU A 61 -14.42 13.52 14.60
C LEU A 61 -13.98 14.69 15.51
N PRO A 62 -13.43 14.40 16.70
CA PRO A 62 -12.85 15.42 17.57
C PRO A 62 -11.81 16.26 16.82
N GLY A 63 -12.05 17.57 16.68
CA GLY A 63 -11.11 18.51 16.05
C GLY A 63 -10.96 18.43 14.52
N ALA A 64 -11.55 17.43 13.84
CA ALA A 64 -11.38 17.21 12.40
C ALA A 64 -12.66 17.43 11.56
N GLY A 65 -13.74 17.92 12.17
CA GLY A 65 -14.98 18.23 11.47
C GLY A 65 -15.79 16.98 11.12
N ARG A 66 -16.50 17.02 9.98
CA ARG A 66 -17.28 15.88 9.47
C ARG A 66 -16.37 14.92 8.71
N PHE A 67 -16.39 13.65 9.07
CA PHE A 67 -15.71 12.58 8.34
C PHE A 67 -16.64 11.97 7.30
N LYS A 68 -16.11 11.69 6.10
CA LYS A 68 -16.82 10.97 5.05
C LYS A 68 -15.84 10.11 4.26
N TYR A 69 -16.16 8.83 4.07
CA TYR A 69 -15.47 8.00 3.09
C TYR A 69 -15.73 8.50 1.67
N HIS A 70 -14.74 8.37 0.80
CA HIS A 70 -14.94 8.72 -0.60
C HIS A 70 -15.79 7.66 -1.33
N ASP A 71 -16.53 8.08 -2.36
CA ASP A 71 -17.45 7.19 -3.10
C ASP A 71 -16.73 6.00 -3.75
N PHE A 72 -15.45 6.16 -4.13
CA PHE A 72 -14.64 5.06 -4.65
C PHE A 72 -14.20 4.08 -3.56
N GLN A 73 -14.03 4.51 -2.30
CA GLN A 73 -13.77 3.62 -1.16
C GLN A 73 -15.02 2.81 -0.83
N ARG A 74 -16.19 3.47 -0.85
CA ARG A 74 -17.51 2.83 -0.74
C ARG A 74 -17.70 1.76 -1.81
N HIS A 75 -17.46 2.12 -3.07
CA HIS A 75 -17.58 1.18 -4.18
C HIS A 75 -16.63 0.00 -4.03
N ALA A 76 -15.38 0.22 -3.61
CA ALA A 76 -14.42 -0.86 -3.42
C ALA A 76 -14.91 -1.90 -2.39
N ILE A 77 -15.37 -1.45 -1.21
CA ILE A 77 -15.88 -2.39 -0.18
C ILE A 77 -17.20 -3.03 -0.61
N GLU A 78 -18.09 -2.30 -1.24
CA GLU A 78 -19.35 -2.84 -1.76
C GLU A 78 -19.13 -3.92 -2.82
N THR A 79 -18.12 -3.78 -3.69
CA THR A 79 -17.76 -4.83 -4.66
C THR A 79 -17.31 -6.11 -3.95
N LEU A 80 -16.52 -5.99 -2.88
CA LEU A 80 -16.10 -7.14 -2.07
C LEU A 80 -17.32 -7.80 -1.40
N ILE A 81 -18.20 -7.02 -0.78
CA ILE A 81 -19.44 -7.52 -0.15
C ILE A 81 -20.34 -8.20 -1.18
N TYR A 82 -20.57 -7.56 -2.33
CA TYR A 82 -21.43 -8.11 -3.38
C TYR A 82 -20.89 -9.44 -3.91
N LEU A 83 -19.61 -9.51 -4.26
CA LEU A 83 -19.00 -10.76 -4.74
C LEU A 83 -19.04 -11.85 -3.68
N TYR A 84 -18.74 -11.47 -2.46
CA TYR A 84 -18.65 -12.40 -1.36
C TYR A 84 -20.06 -12.82 -0.93
N GLU A 85 -20.77 -11.96 -0.22
CA GLU A 85 -22.00 -12.28 0.49
C GLU A 85 -23.18 -12.54 -0.44
N VAL A 86 -23.34 -11.71 -1.48
CA VAL A 86 -24.55 -11.68 -2.33
C VAL A 86 -24.45 -12.66 -3.49
N ALA A 87 -23.45 -12.47 -4.36
CA ALA A 87 -23.25 -13.29 -5.55
C ALA A 87 -22.59 -14.65 -5.24
N LYS A 88 -21.97 -14.79 -4.06
CA LYS A 88 -21.30 -16.02 -3.60
C LYS A 88 -20.22 -16.55 -4.57
N VAL A 89 -19.56 -15.65 -5.30
CA VAL A 89 -18.55 -16.01 -6.31
C VAL A 89 -17.19 -16.16 -5.65
N ARG A 90 -16.81 -17.38 -5.25
CA ARG A 90 -15.56 -17.69 -4.53
C ARG A 90 -14.44 -18.26 -5.39
N ARG A 91 -14.66 -18.41 -6.69
CA ARG A 91 -13.70 -19.00 -7.64
C ARG A 91 -13.48 -18.04 -8.79
N GLN A 92 -12.24 -17.86 -9.20
CA GLN A 92 -11.89 -17.02 -10.32
C GLN A 92 -12.54 -17.50 -11.62
N LYS A 93 -12.62 -18.82 -11.84
CA LYS A 93 -13.33 -19.36 -12.99
C LYS A 93 -14.77 -18.82 -13.06
N THR A 94 -15.51 -18.91 -11.97
CA THR A 94 -16.89 -18.41 -11.87
C THR A 94 -16.96 -16.89 -12.01
N LEU A 95 -15.97 -16.16 -11.47
CA LEU A 95 -15.85 -14.71 -11.62
C LEU A 95 -15.75 -14.31 -13.10
N LEU A 96 -14.90 -15.00 -13.86
CA LEU A 96 -14.71 -14.74 -15.29
C LEU A 96 -15.96 -15.12 -16.09
N GLU A 97 -16.52 -16.30 -15.86
CA GLU A 97 -17.75 -16.77 -16.54
C GLU A 97 -18.94 -15.83 -16.29
N SER A 98 -19.03 -15.23 -15.10
CA SER A 98 -20.16 -14.38 -14.72
C SER A 98 -20.02 -12.92 -15.16
N PHE A 99 -18.80 -12.38 -15.22
CA PHE A 99 -18.59 -10.93 -15.35
C PHE A 99 -17.60 -10.52 -16.44
N ALA A 100 -16.79 -11.42 -16.99
CA ALA A 100 -15.84 -11.04 -18.04
C ALA A 100 -16.54 -10.80 -19.38
N VAL A 101 -16.17 -9.71 -20.04
CA VAL A 101 -16.70 -9.35 -21.37
C VAL A 101 -16.05 -10.16 -22.50
N ARG A 102 -14.97 -10.90 -22.25
CA ARG A 102 -14.23 -11.67 -23.26
C ARG A 102 -13.98 -13.11 -22.80
N PRO A 103 -14.15 -14.12 -23.69
CA PRO A 103 -14.01 -15.53 -23.34
C PRO A 103 -12.56 -16.03 -23.20
N ASP A 104 -11.57 -15.34 -23.79
CA ASP A 104 -10.19 -15.82 -23.84
C ASP A 104 -9.30 -15.21 -22.74
N LEU A 105 -9.61 -15.51 -21.48
CA LEU A 105 -8.83 -15.04 -20.33
C LEU A 105 -8.09 -16.19 -19.65
N LYS A 106 -6.83 -15.94 -19.30
CA LYS A 106 -6.02 -16.90 -18.57
C LYS A 106 -6.57 -17.10 -17.15
N LEU A 107 -6.95 -18.34 -16.85
CA LEU A 107 -7.29 -18.81 -15.51
C LEU A 107 -6.02 -18.86 -14.64
N LEU A 108 -6.22 -18.67 -13.34
CA LEU A 108 -5.22 -18.94 -12.33
C LEU A 108 -4.83 -20.42 -12.39
N GLN A 109 -3.56 -20.68 -12.11
CA GLN A 109 -3.06 -22.05 -11.96
C GLN A 109 -3.69 -22.73 -10.73
N TYR A 110 -3.92 -21.95 -9.68
CA TYR A 110 -4.58 -22.38 -8.44
C TYR A 110 -5.83 -21.52 -8.21
N ASP A 111 -7.00 -22.15 -8.10
CA ASP A 111 -8.29 -21.47 -7.91
C ASP A 111 -8.98 -22.00 -6.65
N ASP A 112 -8.23 -22.09 -5.55
CA ASP A 112 -8.59 -22.83 -4.33
C ASP A 112 -9.48 -22.05 -3.34
N PHE A 113 -9.55 -20.73 -3.47
CA PHE A 113 -10.31 -19.84 -2.59
C PHE A 113 -10.64 -18.52 -3.30
N ALA A 114 -11.46 -17.69 -2.66
CA ALA A 114 -11.82 -16.39 -3.22
C ALA A 114 -10.60 -15.48 -3.30
N ARG A 115 -10.24 -15.05 -4.51
CA ARG A 115 -9.15 -14.10 -4.72
C ARG A 115 -9.64 -12.88 -5.48
N TYR A 116 -9.55 -11.72 -4.85
CA TYR A 116 -10.05 -10.46 -5.40
C TYR A 116 -8.97 -9.40 -5.38
N CYS A 117 -8.71 -8.78 -6.53
CA CYS A 117 -7.79 -7.66 -6.61
C CYS A 117 -8.55 -6.32 -6.70
N VAL A 118 -8.23 -5.43 -5.77
CA VAL A 118 -8.76 -4.07 -5.66
C VAL A 118 -7.68 -3.09 -6.14
N LYS A 119 -7.87 -2.56 -7.36
CA LYS A 119 -6.94 -1.60 -7.96
C LYS A 119 -7.24 -0.19 -7.47
N MET A 120 -6.35 0.40 -6.68
CA MET A 120 -6.50 1.75 -6.14
C MET A 120 -5.19 2.51 -6.24
N ALA A 121 -5.24 3.73 -6.79
CA ALA A 121 -4.07 4.58 -6.87
C ALA A 121 -3.45 4.83 -5.48
N THR A 122 -2.13 5.03 -5.44
CA THR A 122 -1.44 5.35 -4.19
C THR A 122 -1.96 6.69 -3.64
N GLY A 123 -2.05 6.79 -2.31
CA GLY A 123 -2.63 7.95 -1.63
C GLY A 123 -4.16 7.99 -1.56
N THR A 124 -4.90 7.06 -2.16
CA THR A 124 -6.38 7.06 -2.10
C THR A 124 -6.97 6.31 -0.91
N GLY A 125 -6.15 5.97 0.09
CA GLY A 125 -6.60 5.31 1.32
C GLY A 125 -6.93 3.81 1.18
N LYS A 126 -6.05 3.03 0.54
CA LYS A 126 -6.16 1.55 0.45
C LYS A 126 -6.39 0.91 1.83
N THR A 127 -5.63 1.33 2.84
CA THR A 127 -5.74 0.80 4.21
C THR A 127 -7.13 0.98 4.81
N LYS A 128 -7.85 2.06 4.47
CA LYS A 128 -9.22 2.26 4.95
C LYS A 128 -10.15 1.17 4.42
N VAL A 129 -10.03 0.80 3.14
CA VAL A 129 -10.85 -0.29 2.55
C VAL A 129 -10.46 -1.66 3.11
N MET A 130 -9.16 -1.90 3.38
CA MET A 130 -8.71 -3.11 4.08
C MET A 130 -9.37 -3.24 5.46
N ALA A 131 -9.36 -2.16 6.24
CA ALA A 131 -9.96 -2.13 7.57
C ALA A 131 -11.48 -2.29 7.54
N LEU A 132 -12.18 -1.68 6.58
CA LEU A 132 -13.62 -1.93 6.36
C LEU A 132 -13.90 -3.41 6.05
N ALA A 133 -13.06 -4.06 5.23
CA ALA A 133 -13.20 -5.48 4.93
C ALA A 133 -12.97 -6.37 6.16
N ILE A 134 -12.00 -6.01 7.02
CA ILE A 134 -11.76 -6.69 8.30
C ILE A 134 -12.99 -6.59 9.21
N VAL A 135 -13.53 -5.38 9.39
CA VAL A 135 -14.71 -5.14 10.23
C VAL A 135 -15.94 -5.90 9.72
N TRP A 136 -16.18 -5.87 8.41
CA TRP A 136 -17.28 -6.61 7.80
C TRP A 136 -17.13 -8.13 7.96
N GLN A 137 -15.92 -8.66 7.78
CA GLN A 137 -15.66 -10.09 7.96
C GLN A 137 -15.86 -10.52 9.42
N TYR A 138 -15.24 -9.78 10.35
CA TYR A 138 -15.29 -10.09 11.77
C TYR A 138 -16.73 -10.08 12.30
N PHE A 139 -17.51 -9.02 12.03
CA PHE A 139 -18.86 -8.94 12.60
C PHE A 139 -19.83 -9.93 11.97
N ASN A 140 -19.69 -10.31 10.70
CA ASN A 140 -20.50 -11.41 10.18
C ASN A 140 -20.12 -12.75 10.84
N ALA A 141 -18.83 -12.96 11.15
CA ALA A 141 -18.40 -14.17 11.83
C ALA A 141 -18.84 -14.24 13.31
N THR A 142 -19.00 -13.08 13.98
CA THR A 142 -19.35 -13.01 15.41
C THR A 142 -20.83 -12.72 15.66
N ALA A 143 -21.40 -11.68 15.05
CA ALA A 143 -22.78 -11.25 15.27
C ALA A 143 -23.80 -12.12 14.53
N GLU A 144 -23.47 -12.59 13.32
CA GLU A 144 -24.35 -13.50 12.53
C GLU A 144 -23.97 -14.98 12.72
N ALA A 145 -22.93 -15.27 13.52
CA ALA A 145 -22.38 -16.61 13.75
C ALA A 145 -22.09 -17.40 12.46
N ARG A 146 -21.65 -16.70 11.40
CA ARG A 146 -21.32 -17.31 10.11
C ARG A 146 -19.94 -17.93 10.12
N ASP A 147 -19.86 -19.20 9.74
CA ASP A 147 -18.62 -19.98 9.69
C ASP A 147 -17.80 -19.78 8.42
N ASP A 148 -18.41 -19.24 7.36
CA ASP A 148 -17.70 -18.86 6.13
C ASP A 148 -16.93 -17.54 6.27
N PHE A 149 -17.23 -16.71 7.28
CA PHE A 149 -16.55 -15.43 7.52
C PHE A 149 -15.40 -15.55 8.52
N ALA A 150 -14.37 -14.72 8.35
CA ALA A 150 -13.15 -14.81 9.16
C ALA A 150 -13.18 -13.89 10.39
N LYS A 151 -12.67 -14.41 11.51
CA LYS A 151 -12.31 -13.64 12.72
C LYS A 151 -10.80 -13.33 12.76
N THR A 152 -10.04 -14.03 11.93
CA THR A 152 -8.57 -14.02 11.91
C THR A 152 -8.08 -13.49 10.56
N PHE A 153 -7.13 -12.55 10.61
CA PHE A 153 -6.64 -11.82 9.46
C PHE A 153 -5.12 -11.84 9.41
N LEU A 154 -4.55 -12.04 8.22
CA LEU A 154 -3.12 -11.92 7.97
C LEU A 154 -2.89 -10.79 6.95
N VAL A 155 -2.24 -9.71 7.37
CA VAL A 155 -1.83 -8.61 6.49
C VAL A 155 -0.36 -8.75 6.14
N ILE A 156 -0.05 -8.84 4.85
CA ILE A 156 1.31 -9.04 4.34
C ILE A 156 1.76 -7.79 3.57
N ALA A 157 2.85 -7.17 4.06
CA ALA A 157 3.56 -6.10 3.38
C ALA A 157 4.72 -6.66 2.52
N PRO A 158 5.11 -5.98 1.43
CA PRO A 158 6.19 -6.46 0.56
C PRO A 158 7.58 -6.22 1.12
N ASN A 159 7.73 -5.27 2.04
CA ASN A 159 9.00 -4.89 2.62
C ASN A 159 8.79 -4.20 3.97
N VAL A 160 9.89 -3.94 4.67
CA VAL A 160 9.84 -3.35 6.01
C VAL A 160 9.34 -1.90 6.01
N ILE A 161 9.54 -1.13 4.94
CA ILE A 161 9.09 0.27 4.87
C ILE A 161 7.56 0.34 4.77
N VAL A 162 6.95 -0.46 3.91
CA VAL A 162 5.49 -0.58 3.83
C VAL A 162 4.93 -1.13 5.14
N PHE A 163 5.60 -2.11 5.75
CA PHE A 163 5.23 -2.63 7.06
C PHE A 163 5.17 -1.53 8.14
N GLU A 164 6.18 -0.65 8.24
CA GLU A 164 6.18 0.44 9.23
C GLU A 164 5.01 1.41 9.05
N ARG A 165 4.54 1.61 7.81
CA ARG A 165 3.36 2.44 7.54
C ARG A 165 2.08 1.76 7.99
N LEU A 166 1.88 0.51 7.60
CA LEU A 166 0.74 -0.28 8.06
C LEU A 166 0.75 -0.45 9.59
N ARG A 167 1.93 -0.50 10.20
CA ARG A 167 2.10 -0.51 11.66
C ARG A 167 1.47 0.72 12.29
N THR A 168 1.67 1.92 11.73
CA THR A 168 1.05 3.16 12.26
C THR A 168 -0.48 3.10 12.21
N ASP A 169 -1.05 2.41 11.22
CA ASP A 169 -2.50 2.24 11.08
C ASP A 169 -3.05 1.15 12.03
N PHE A 170 -2.42 -0.02 12.12
CA PHE A 170 -2.97 -1.18 12.84
C PHE A 170 -2.46 -1.34 14.28
N ALA A 171 -1.28 -0.83 14.63
CA ALA A 171 -0.75 -0.96 15.98
C ALA A 171 -1.71 -0.33 16.99
N GLY A 172 -1.98 -1.07 18.07
CA GLY A 172 -2.92 -0.63 19.09
C GLY A 172 -4.31 -0.32 18.52
N LYS A 173 -4.73 -0.95 17.41
CA LYS A 173 -6.03 -0.73 16.78
C LYS A 173 -6.29 0.72 16.36
N SER A 174 -5.24 1.49 16.10
CA SER A 174 -5.30 2.94 15.84
C SER A 174 -6.37 3.32 14.80
N ILE A 175 -6.35 2.68 13.63
CA ILE A 175 -7.30 2.94 12.55
C ILE A 175 -8.76 2.66 12.96
N PHE A 176 -9.00 1.57 13.70
CA PHE A 176 -10.34 1.19 14.16
C PHE A 176 -10.91 2.10 15.26
N ARG A 177 -10.02 2.78 16.01
CA ARG A 177 -10.40 3.73 17.06
C ARG A 177 -10.62 5.15 16.52
N HIS A 178 -9.86 5.55 15.53
CA HIS A 178 -9.87 6.93 15.02
C HIS A 178 -10.84 7.13 13.85
N ASP A 179 -10.99 6.14 12.97
CA ASP A 179 -11.99 6.21 11.91
C ASP A 179 -13.33 5.62 12.40
N PRO A 180 -14.47 6.14 11.91
CA PRO A 180 -15.79 5.62 12.27
C PRO A 180 -16.09 4.30 11.54
N MET A 181 -15.42 3.23 11.98
CA MET A 181 -15.54 1.90 11.38
C MET A 181 -16.51 1.00 12.14
N ILE A 182 -16.58 1.14 13.46
CA ILE A 182 -17.38 0.26 14.33
C ILE A 182 -18.60 1.02 14.82
N PRO A 183 -19.83 0.53 14.54
CA PRO A 183 -21.04 1.05 15.14
C PRO A 183 -21.00 0.96 16.68
N PRO A 184 -21.41 1.98 17.44
CA PRO A 184 -21.34 1.96 18.90
C PRO A 184 -22.01 0.76 19.56
N GLU A 185 -23.12 0.27 18.99
CA GLU A 185 -23.83 -0.90 19.51
C GLU A 185 -23.13 -2.23 19.24
N LEU A 186 -22.21 -2.28 18.25
CA LEU A 186 -21.40 -3.47 17.95
C LEU A 186 -20.06 -3.47 18.68
N ASP A 187 -19.69 -2.37 19.34
CA ASP A 187 -18.43 -2.24 20.06
C ASP A 187 -18.27 -3.31 21.17
N ILE A 188 -19.39 -3.70 21.81
CA ILE A 188 -19.41 -4.78 22.80
C ILE A 188 -18.98 -6.15 22.23
N LEU A 189 -19.14 -6.34 20.92
CA LEU A 189 -18.73 -7.55 20.23
C LEU A 189 -17.31 -7.43 19.66
N TRP A 190 -16.65 -6.27 19.76
CA TRP A 190 -15.32 -6.02 19.19
C TRP A 190 -14.18 -6.49 20.13
N ASP A 191 -14.16 -7.80 20.39
CA ASP A 191 -13.02 -8.46 21.04
C ASP A 191 -11.96 -8.84 19.99
N PHE A 192 -11.08 -7.88 19.70
CA PHE A 192 -10.13 -7.95 18.61
C PHE A 192 -8.75 -7.43 19.02
N GLU A 193 -7.68 -8.11 18.58
CA GLU A 193 -6.29 -7.66 18.79
C GLU A 193 -5.47 -7.59 17.49
N CYS A 194 -4.42 -6.76 17.50
CA CYS A 194 -3.49 -6.64 16.37
C CYS A 194 -2.08 -7.00 16.85
N TYR A 195 -1.53 -8.10 16.35
CA TYR A 195 -0.18 -8.56 16.66
C TYR A 195 0.75 -8.17 15.51
N LEU A 196 1.80 -7.42 15.85
CA LEU A 196 2.80 -7.03 14.88
C LEU A 196 3.89 -8.09 14.78
N ARG A 197 4.63 -8.05 13.68
CA ARG A 197 5.86 -8.83 13.50
C ARG A 197 6.74 -8.77 14.76
N GLY A 198 7.11 -9.95 15.27
CA GLY A 198 7.98 -10.11 16.45
C GLY A 198 7.27 -10.00 17.80
N GLU A 199 5.96 -9.78 17.81
CA GLU A 199 5.16 -9.76 19.03
C GLU A 199 4.47 -11.12 19.27
N GLY A 200 4.65 -11.68 20.46
CA GLY A 200 3.85 -12.80 20.95
C GLY A 200 2.41 -12.37 21.27
N GLU A 201 1.50 -13.33 21.44
CA GLU A 201 0.14 -13.05 21.88
C GLU A 201 0.14 -12.70 23.36
N ARG A 202 -0.03 -11.41 23.66
CA ARG A 202 -0.02 -10.91 25.04
C ARG A 202 -1.39 -10.99 25.71
N ALA A 203 -2.47 -11.12 24.93
CA ALA A 203 -3.84 -11.22 25.38
C ALA A 203 -4.64 -12.12 24.44
N GLY A 204 -5.46 -13.02 25.00
CA GLY A 204 -6.43 -13.79 24.23
C GLY A 204 -7.57 -12.89 23.76
N SER A 205 -8.02 -13.10 22.54
CA SER A 205 -9.12 -12.36 21.90
C SER A 205 -9.90 -13.27 20.96
N VAL A 206 -11.18 -12.98 20.72
CA VAL A 206 -11.98 -13.72 19.73
C VAL A 206 -11.44 -13.53 18.32
N GLY A 207 -11.05 -12.31 17.93
CA GLY A 207 -10.48 -12.04 16.61
C GLY A 207 -9.09 -11.43 16.67
N ALA A 208 -8.34 -11.60 15.58
CA ALA A 208 -7.04 -10.97 15.48
C ALA A 208 -6.59 -10.64 14.08
N LEU A 209 -5.70 -9.65 14.01
CA LEU A 209 -4.92 -9.29 12.85
C LEU A 209 -3.44 -9.52 13.11
N TYR A 210 -2.79 -10.30 12.25
CA TYR A 210 -1.35 -10.47 12.22
C TYR A 210 -0.79 -9.59 11.11
N LEU A 211 0.06 -8.63 11.44
CA LEU A 211 0.74 -7.78 10.46
C LEU A 211 2.18 -8.23 10.31
N THR A 212 2.60 -8.57 9.08
CA THR A 212 3.96 -9.03 8.78
C THR A 212 4.45 -8.52 7.43
N ASN A 213 5.66 -8.92 7.04
CA ASN A 213 6.18 -8.75 5.68
C ASN A 213 6.66 -10.08 5.11
N ILE A 214 6.73 -10.18 3.78
CA ILE A 214 7.08 -11.42 3.10
C ILE A 214 8.45 -11.99 3.50
N GLN A 215 9.41 -11.12 3.85
CA GLN A 215 10.76 -11.55 4.23
C GLN A 215 10.80 -12.42 5.50
N GLN A 216 9.78 -12.35 6.35
CA GLN A 216 9.67 -13.23 7.53
C GLN A 216 9.06 -14.58 7.23
N MET A 217 8.42 -14.72 6.08
CA MET A 217 7.69 -15.92 5.68
C MET A 217 8.56 -16.87 4.85
N HIS A 218 9.76 -16.43 4.46
CA HIS A 218 10.76 -17.31 3.88
C HIS A 218 11.28 -18.23 4.96
N ASP A 219 11.35 -19.52 4.65
CA ASP A 219 11.98 -20.50 5.51
C ASP A 219 13.39 -20.00 5.80
N ARG A 220 13.73 -19.84 7.09
CA ARG A 220 15.12 -19.59 7.45
C ARG A 220 15.87 -20.83 6.94
N PRO A 221 16.94 -20.70 6.13
CA PRO A 221 17.84 -21.83 5.99
C PRO A 221 18.22 -22.22 7.41
N GLU A 222 18.06 -23.50 7.75
CA GLU A 222 18.68 -24.06 8.94
C GLU A 222 20.11 -23.53 8.93
N ALA A 223 20.53 -22.91 10.02
CA ALA A 223 21.93 -22.53 10.14
C ALA A 223 22.71 -23.83 9.98
N ASP A 224 23.46 -23.96 8.88
CA ASP A 224 24.46 -25.01 8.75
C ASP A 224 25.34 -24.91 10.01
N ASP A 225 25.21 -25.89 10.89
CA ASP A 225 25.95 -25.97 12.15
C ASP A 225 27.44 -26.33 11.91
N ASP A 226 27.86 -26.43 10.65
CA ASP A 226 29.21 -26.74 10.20
C ASP A 226 30.13 -25.49 10.14
N GLU A 227 30.20 -24.72 11.23
CA GLU A 227 31.39 -23.89 11.48
C GLU A 227 32.49 -24.80 12.05
N PRO A 228 33.69 -24.90 11.44
CA PRO A 228 34.77 -25.73 11.97
C PRO A 228 35.10 -25.32 13.42
N ASP A 229 35.16 -26.29 14.33
CA ASP A 229 35.44 -26.17 15.78
C ASP A 229 36.62 -25.23 16.15
N VAL A 230 37.51 -24.96 15.18
CA VAL A 230 38.66 -24.07 15.31
C VAL A 230 38.25 -22.60 15.49
N MET A 231 37.15 -22.13 14.90
CA MET A 231 36.72 -20.72 15.03
C MET A 231 36.08 -20.41 16.39
N THR A 232 35.36 -21.37 16.97
CA THR A 232 34.74 -21.26 18.30
C THR A 232 35.79 -21.16 19.41
N ALA A 233 36.96 -21.79 19.24
CA ALA A 233 38.07 -21.71 20.18
C ALA A 233 38.79 -20.35 20.18
N MET A 234 38.72 -19.56 19.09
CA MET A 234 39.41 -18.26 18.98
C MET A 234 38.54 -17.05 19.35
N LEU A 235 37.22 -17.12 19.17
CA LEU A 235 36.33 -15.97 19.34
C LEU A 235 35.55 -15.94 20.66
N GLY A 236 35.68 -16.99 21.48
CA GLY A 236 34.91 -17.15 22.71
C GLY A 236 33.46 -17.60 22.45
N PRO A 237 32.68 -17.89 23.51
CA PRO A 237 31.31 -18.35 23.36
C PRO A 237 30.46 -17.30 22.64
N LYS A 238 29.64 -17.76 21.67
CA LYS A 238 28.71 -16.90 20.92
C LYS A 238 27.92 -16.02 21.91
N PRO A 239 27.79 -14.70 21.66
CA PRO A 239 26.88 -13.86 22.42
C PRO A 239 25.50 -14.54 22.41
N GLN A 240 24.88 -14.70 23.59
CA GLN A 240 23.53 -15.27 23.67
C GLN A 240 22.62 -14.46 22.74
N ALA A 241 22.19 -15.10 21.65
CA ALA A 241 21.11 -14.57 20.83
C ALA A 241 19.94 -14.33 21.79
N ASN A 242 19.36 -13.13 21.79
CA ASN A 242 18.16 -12.83 22.56
C ASN A 242 17.14 -13.97 22.35
N THR A 243 16.91 -14.76 23.39
CA THR A 243 15.95 -15.86 23.49
C THR A 243 14.53 -15.31 23.63
N GLN A 244 14.12 -14.43 22.73
CA GLN A 244 12.72 -14.34 22.37
C GLN A 244 12.57 -15.18 21.11
N GLU A 245 12.19 -16.44 21.29
CA GLU A 245 11.70 -17.27 20.20
C GLU A 245 10.52 -16.51 19.58
N VAL A 246 10.76 -15.89 18.44
CA VAL A 246 9.69 -15.35 17.62
C VAL A 246 8.98 -16.57 17.05
N GLU A 247 7.91 -17.01 17.72
CA GLU A 247 7.06 -18.09 17.24
C GLU A 247 6.57 -17.77 15.82
N ASP A 248 6.60 -18.81 14.98
CA ASP A 248 6.08 -18.75 13.63
C ASP A 248 4.57 -18.39 13.66
N PHE A 249 4.13 -17.56 12.72
CA PHE A 249 2.74 -17.10 12.64
C PHE A 249 1.82 -18.23 12.18
N LEU A 250 2.33 -19.21 11.44
CA LEU A 250 1.55 -20.30 10.83
C LEU A 250 0.86 -21.19 11.90
N PRO A 251 1.58 -21.69 12.92
CA PRO A 251 0.97 -22.39 14.05
C PRO A 251 -0.08 -21.53 14.76
N ARG A 252 0.23 -20.26 15.04
CA ARG A 252 -0.69 -19.34 15.72
C ARG A 252 -1.99 -19.12 14.93
N LEU A 253 -1.88 -18.93 13.62
CA LEU A 253 -3.05 -18.83 12.73
C LEU A 253 -3.89 -20.10 12.74
N ALA A 254 -3.26 -21.27 12.74
CA ALA A 254 -3.94 -22.56 12.78
C ALA A 254 -4.67 -22.81 14.10
N GLU A 255 -4.05 -22.44 15.23
CA GLU A 255 -4.62 -22.61 16.58
C GLU A 255 -5.88 -21.78 16.82
N ARG A 256 -6.01 -20.61 16.19
CA ARG A 256 -7.24 -19.80 16.30
C ARG A 256 -8.47 -20.47 15.69
N GLY A 257 -8.27 -21.38 14.74
CA GLY A 257 -9.33 -22.11 14.05
C GLY A 257 -10.23 -21.23 13.15
N GLY A 258 -11.09 -21.90 12.37
CA GLY A 258 -11.97 -21.25 11.41
C GLY A 258 -11.22 -20.73 10.17
N PRO A 259 -11.92 -19.98 9.30
CA PRO A 259 -11.29 -19.45 8.09
C PRO A 259 -10.47 -18.19 8.39
N VAL A 260 -9.44 -17.97 7.56
CA VAL A 260 -8.59 -16.77 7.60
C VAL A 260 -8.82 -15.91 6.36
N VAL A 261 -8.75 -14.58 6.51
CA VAL A 261 -8.61 -13.67 5.37
C VAL A 261 -7.17 -13.18 5.28
N VAL A 262 -6.56 -13.36 4.11
CA VAL A 262 -5.23 -12.81 3.81
C VAL A 262 -5.40 -11.51 3.02
N ILE A 263 -4.71 -10.46 3.45
CA ILE A 263 -4.74 -9.14 2.82
C ILE A 263 -3.32 -8.77 2.40
N ASN A 264 -3.12 -8.54 1.12
CA ASN A 264 -1.81 -8.16 0.58
C ASN A 264 -1.83 -6.68 0.22
N ASP A 265 -0.91 -5.89 0.80
CA ASP A 265 -0.61 -4.56 0.27
C ASP A 265 0.49 -4.66 -0.78
N GLU A 266 0.41 -3.78 -1.78
CA GLU A 266 1.26 -3.83 -2.98
C GLU A 266 1.28 -5.21 -3.65
N ALA A 267 0.09 -5.79 -3.79
CA ALA A 267 -0.12 -7.12 -4.34
C ALA A 267 0.32 -7.32 -5.82
N HIS A 268 0.95 -6.33 -6.47
CA HIS A 268 1.62 -6.60 -7.74
C HIS A 268 2.78 -7.60 -7.59
N HIS A 269 3.31 -7.80 -6.38
CA HIS A 269 4.24 -8.90 -6.07
C HIS A 269 3.60 -10.29 -6.15
N THR A 270 2.27 -10.41 -6.12
CA THR A 270 1.56 -11.70 -6.16
C THR A 270 1.23 -12.16 -7.58
N HIS A 271 1.84 -11.56 -8.61
CA HIS A 271 1.54 -11.86 -10.03
C HIS A 271 1.99 -13.24 -10.50
N ASP A 272 3.00 -13.80 -9.82
CA ASP A 272 3.57 -15.12 -10.10
C ASP A 272 3.03 -16.15 -9.10
N GLU A 273 2.28 -17.13 -9.59
CA GLU A 273 1.68 -18.20 -8.79
C GLU A 273 2.72 -19.06 -8.07
N GLU A 274 3.94 -19.11 -8.59
CA GLU A 274 5.06 -19.86 -8.01
C GLU A 274 5.95 -19.02 -7.09
N SER A 275 5.61 -17.74 -6.86
CA SER A 275 6.32 -16.92 -5.89
C SER A 275 6.17 -17.48 -4.47
N GLU A 276 7.21 -17.28 -3.65
CA GLU A 276 7.17 -17.63 -2.22
C GLU A 276 6.01 -16.96 -1.47
N TRP A 277 5.55 -15.82 -1.96
CA TRP A 277 4.36 -15.15 -1.48
C TRP A 277 3.11 -16.02 -1.64
N ASN A 278 2.80 -16.43 -2.87
CA ASN A 278 1.61 -17.23 -3.13
C ASN A 278 1.74 -18.65 -2.56
N LYS A 279 2.95 -19.24 -2.53
CA LYS A 279 3.21 -20.50 -1.82
C LYS A 279 2.91 -20.39 -0.33
N THR A 280 3.32 -19.30 0.32
CA THR A 280 3.02 -19.03 1.72
C THR A 280 1.52 -18.91 1.97
N ILE A 281 0.79 -18.19 1.11
CA ILE A 281 -0.67 -18.10 1.22
C ILE A 281 -1.33 -19.47 1.10
N ARG A 282 -0.86 -20.33 0.18
CA ARG A 282 -1.34 -21.71 0.04
C ARG A 282 -0.97 -22.58 1.26
N ARG A 283 0.19 -22.38 1.88
CA ARG A 283 0.55 -23.04 3.15
C ARG A 283 -0.42 -22.66 4.27
N VAL A 284 -0.74 -21.37 4.40
CA VAL A 284 -1.76 -20.89 5.36
C VAL A 284 -3.11 -21.52 5.05
N HIS A 285 -3.53 -21.56 3.78
CA HIS A 285 -4.78 -22.20 3.37
C HIS A 285 -4.86 -23.67 3.81
N ALA A 286 -3.78 -24.42 3.65
CA ALA A 286 -3.74 -25.84 4.01
C ALA A 286 -3.66 -26.08 5.54
N ALA A 287 -3.05 -25.15 6.29
CA ALA A 287 -2.80 -25.32 7.72
C ALA A 287 -4.00 -24.97 8.60
N VAL A 288 -4.85 -24.02 8.19
CA VAL A 288 -5.98 -23.54 9.01
C VAL A 288 -7.25 -24.34 8.72
N SER A 289 -8.03 -24.66 9.76
CA SER A 289 -9.15 -25.62 9.65
C SER A 289 -10.30 -25.18 8.73
N GLY A 290 -10.56 -23.87 8.61
CA GLY A 290 -11.55 -23.32 7.68
C GLY A 290 -10.98 -22.91 6.32
N GLY A 291 -9.68 -23.14 6.08
CA GLY A 291 -8.97 -22.61 4.92
C GLY A 291 -8.99 -21.08 4.83
N LEU A 292 -8.91 -20.57 3.61
CA LEU A 292 -8.96 -19.13 3.35
C LEU A 292 -10.39 -18.76 2.98
N ALA A 293 -11.00 -17.86 3.75
CA ALA A 293 -12.25 -17.22 3.35
C ALA A 293 -12.02 -16.39 2.08
N ALA A 294 -10.94 -15.58 2.06
CA ALA A 294 -10.52 -14.82 0.90
C ALA A 294 -9.05 -14.38 0.96
N GLN A 295 -8.47 -14.17 -0.21
CA GLN A 295 -7.26 -13.38 -0.45
C GLN A 295 -7.67 -12.04 -1.08
N LEU A 296 -7.36 -10.93 -0.41
CA LEU A 296 -7.66 -9.57 -0.85
C LEU A 296 -6.36 -8.87 -1.27
N ASP A 297 -6.20 -8.68 -2.58
CA ASP A 297 -5.01 -8.10 -3.20
C ASP A 297 -5.21 -6.61 -3.45
N PHE A 298 -4.54 -5.72 -2.70
CA PHE A 298 -4.60 -4.27 -2.89
C PHE A 298 -3.34 -3.76 -3.57
N THR A 299 -3.47 -3.05 -4.70
CA THR A 299 -2.33 -2.41 -5.36
C THR A 299 -2.75 -1.33 -6.36
N ALA A 300 -1.86 -0.39 -6.67
CA ALA A 300 -2.06 0.59 -7.73
C ALA A 300 -1.80 -0.01 -9.13
N THR A 301 -1.03 -1.10 -9.21
CA THR A 301 -0.43 -1.61 -10.45
C THR A 301 -0.60 -3.12 -10.62
N PRO A 302 -1.83 -3.66 -10.69
CA PRO A 302 -2.07 -5.10 -10.76
C PRO A 302 -1.77 -5.64 -12.16
N ARG A 303 -0.50 -5.73 -12.51
CA ARG A 303 -0.03 -6.14 -13.83
C ARG A 303 0.96 -7.29 -13.72
N HIS A 304 0.85 -8.25 -14.62
CA HIS A 304 1.92 -9.22 -14.86
C HIS A 304 3.13 -8.53 -15.51
N THR A 305 4.27 -9.20 -15.54
CA THR A 305 5.53 -8.73 -16.16
C THR A 305 5.33 -8.27 -17.61
N LYS A 306 4.41 -8.91 -18.35
CA LYS A 306 4.05 -8.56 -19.74
C LYS A 306 3.04 -7.41 -19.86
N GLY A 307 2.69 -6.74 -18.75
CA GLY A 307 1.82 -5.57 -18.69
C GLY A 307 0.31 -5.85 -18.65
N GLN A 308 -0.12 -7.10 -18.82
CA GLN A 308 -1.55 -7.49 -18.72
C GLN A 308 -2.06 -7.29 -17.29
N LEU A 309 -3.28 -6.77 -17.14
CA LEU A 309 -3.91 -6.65 -15.83
C LEU A 309 -4.26 -8.03 -15.27
N PHE A 310 -4.26 -8.18 -13.95
CA PHE A 310 -4.71 -9.41 -13.28
C PHE A 310 -6.14 -9.74 -13.68
N SER A 311 -6.38 -11.01 -14.04
CA SER A 311 -7.72 -11.49 -14.42
C SER A 311 -8.70 -11.51 -13.24
N TRP A 312 -8.19 -11.46 -11.99
CA TRP A 312 -9.00 -11.36 -10.76
C TRP A 312 -9.16 -9.93 -10.22
N THR A 313 -8.83 -8.89 -11.00
CA THR A 313 -9.15 -7.50 -10.61
C THR A 313 -10.65 -7.25 -10.71
N VAL A 314 -11.27 -6.89 -9.58
CA VAL A 314 -12.72 -6.72 -9.42
C VAL A 314 -13.16 -5.27 -9.32
N PHE A 315 -12.24 -4.37 -8.99
CA PHE A 315 -12.47 -2.93 -8.86
C PHE A 315 -11.29 -2.13 -9.39
N ASP A 316 -11.55 -0.97 -10.00
CA ASP A 316 -10.50 -0.02 -10.35
C ASP A 316 -10.81 1.45 -10.01
N TYR A 317 -9.78 2.10 -9.47
CA TYR A 317 -9.68 3.54 -9.27
C TYR A 317 -8.28 4.03 -9.67
N PRO A 318 -8.05 4.32 -10.97
CA PRO A 318 -6.72 4.62 -11.50
C PRO A 318 -6.23 6.02 -11.10
N LEU A 319 -4.91 6.23 -11.13
CA LEU A 319 -4.26 7.51 -10.78
C LEU A 319 -4.84 8.70 -11.56
N LYS A 320 -5.13 8.52 -12.85
CA LYS A 320 -5.76 9.56 -13.68
C LYS A 320 -7.09 10.04 -13.07
N GLN A 321 -7.92 9.11 -12.59
CA GLN A 321 -9.20 9.45 -11.97
C GLN A 321 -8.98 10.14 -10.62
N ALA A 322 -8.06 9.63 -9.79
CA ALA A 322 -7.71 10.25 -8.51
C ALA A 322 -7.21 11.70 -8.65
N ILE A 323 -6.47 12.02 -9.72
CA ILE A 323 -6.02 13.37 -10.06
C ILE A 323 -7.19 14.27 -10.48
N ILE A 324 -8.11 13.76 -11.31
CA ILE A 324 -9.30 14.48 -11.77
C ILE A 324 -10.22 14.81 -10.59
N ASP A 325 -10.41 13.85 -9.70
CA ASP A 325 -11.26 13.96 -8.50
C ASP A 325 -10.60 14.77 -7.37
N ASN A 326 -9.38 15.29 -7.57
CA ASN A 326 -8.59 16.04 -6.57
C ASN A 326 -8.32 15.27 -5.27
N ILE A 327 -8.23 13.94 -5.36
CA ILE A 327 -7.91 13.08 -4.20
C ILE A 327 -6.42 13.07 -3.91
N VAL A 328 -5.61 13.12 -4.98
CA VAL A 328 -4.15 13.09 -4.89
C VAL A 328 -3.53 14.31 -5.53
N LYS A 329 -2.26 14.58 -5.19
CA LYS A 329 -1.49 15.67 -5.78
C LYS A 329 -1.42 15.53 -7.30
N ARG A 330 -1.45 16.65 -8.00
CA ARG A 330 -1.23 16.71 -9.45
C ARG A 330 0.27 16.85 -9.71
N PRO A 331 0.96 15.83 -10.23
CA PRO A 331 2.39 15.95 -10.53
C PRO A 331 2.59 16.96 -11.66
N LEU A 332 3.50 17.92 -11.45
CA LEU A 332 3.89 18.90 -12.46
C LEU A 332 5.31 18.57 -12.91
N LYS A 333 5.46 18.34 -14.22
CA LYS A 333 6.75 18.08 -14.84
C LYS A 333 7.43 19.40 -15.21
N GLY A 334 8.43 19.82 -14.44
CA GLY A 334 9.23 21.01 -14.74
C GLY A 334 10.45 20.65 -15.57
N VAL A 335 10.50 21.06 -16.84
CA VAL A 335 11.68 20.84 -17.68
C VAL A 335 12.57 22.09 -17.64
N ALA A 336 13.77 21.95 -17.09
CA ALA A 336 14.76 23.02 -17.12
C ALA A 336 15.19 23.30 -18.56
N LYS A 337 15.09 24.56 -19.00
CA LYS A 337 15.55 25.03 -20.32
C LYS A 337 16.81 25.86 -20.16
N GLY A 338 17.77 25.70 -21.07
CA GLY A 338 19.02 26.46 -21.06
C GLY A 338 20.01 26.04 -19.96
N ILE A 339 19.79 24.89 -19.32
CA ILE A 339 20.72 24.28 -18.37
C ILE A 339 21.39 23.10 -19.08
N ALA A 340 22.72 23.03 -19.00
CA ALA A 340 23.51 21.92 -19.52
C ALA A 340 24.29 21.27 -18.37
N GLU A 341 24.50 19.96 -18.48
CA GLU A 341 25.39 19.23 -17.58
C GLU A 341 26.83 19.70 -17.77
N GLN A 342 27.54 19.89 -16.67
CA GLN A 342 28.95 20.25 -16.71
C GLN A 342 29.79 18.98 -16.94
N PRO A 343 30.82 18.99 -17.81
CA PRO A 343 31.72 17.85 -17.97
C PRO A 343 32.51 17.61 -16.67
N SER A 344 32.08 16.65 -15.87
CA SER A 344 32.73 16.26 -14.62
C SER A 344 32.36 14.82 -14.25
N GLN A 345 33.28 14.16 -13.55
CA GLN A 345 33.03 12.85 -12.92
C GLN A 345 32.34 12.99 -11.55
N MET A 346 32.40 14.17 -10.93
CA MET A 346 31.68 14.44 -9.67
C MET A 346 30.24 14.83 -10.00
N ALA A 347 29.27 14.08 -9.46
CA ALA A 347 27.85 14.28 -9.71
C ALA A 347 27.37 15.66 -9.24
N SER A 348 27.88 16.13 -8.10
CA SER A 348 27.61 17.45 -7.52
C SER A 348 27.98 18.58 -8.46
N THR A 349 29.08 18.44 -9.22
CA THR A 349 29.52 19.41 -10.22
C THR A 349 28.75 19.25 -11.52
N ARG A 350 28.61 18.02 -12.02
CA ARG A 350 27.91 17.70 -13.27
C ARG A 350 26.46 18.20 -13.25
N TYR A 351 25.77 17.98 -12.13
CA TYR A 351 24.36 18.35 -11.94
C TYR A 351 24.15 19.64 -11.15
N GLN A 352 25.20 20.43 -10.90
CA GLN A 352 25.16 21.61 -10.02
C GLN A 352 24.00 22.57 -10.31
N ALA A 353 23.75 22.86 -11.59
CA ALA A 353 22.71 23.78 -12.01
C ALA A 353 21.30 23.21 -11.75
N TYR A 354 21.09 21.92 -11.99
CA TYR A 354 19.84 21.24 -11.66
C TYR A 354 19.62 21.16 -10.15
N LEU A 355 20.65 20.80 -9.38
CA LEU A 355 20.59 20.75 -7.93
C LEU A 355 20.21 22.11 -7.34
N THR A 356 20.84 23.18 -7.82
CA THR A 356 20.53 24.55 -7.40
C THR A 356 19.08 24.92 -7.74
N ALA A 357 18.62 24.63 -8.96
CA ALA A 357 17.23 24.89 -9.35
C ALA A 357 16.20 24.12 -8.49
N GLY A 358 16.48 22.86 -8.16
CA GLY A 358 15.60 22.07 -7.29
C GLY A 358 15.54 22.56 -5.86
N VAL A 359 16.67 23.03 -5.31
CA VAL A 359 16.71 23.64 -3.97
C VAL A 359 15.89 24.93 -3.94
N GLU A 360 16.03 25.81 -4.94
CA GLU A 360 15.23 27.03 -5.03
C GLU A 360 13.73 26.73 -5.18
N ARG A 361 13.38 25.74 -6.01
CA ARG A 361 11.99 25.31 -6.13
C ARG A 361 11.43 24.72 -4.84
N TRP A 362 12.24 23.98 -4.08
CA TRP A 362 11.84 23.47 -2.77
C TRP A 362 11.63 24.61 -1.75
N LYS A 363 12.50 25.65 -1.75
CA LYS A 363 12.31 26.84 -0.91
C LYS A 363 11.00 27.56 -1.21
N GLU A 364 10.65 27.71 -2.50
CA GLU A 364 9.35 28.28 -2.89
C GLU A 364 8.18 27.48 -2.29
N TYR A 365 8.22 26.15 -2.35
CA TYR A 365 7.19 25.31 -1.72
C TYR A 365 7.20 25.43 -0.19
N ARG A 366 8.37 25.55 0.44
CA ARG A 366 8.49 25.74 1.89
C ARG A 366 7.75 27.00 2.32
N ASP A 367 7.97 28.09 1.62
CA ASP A 367 7.38 29.37 1.96
C ASP A 367 5.86 29.38 1.67
N GLN A 368 5.42 28.75 0.57
CA GLN A 368 3.99 28.60 0.23
C GLN A 368 3.23 27.69 1.19
N LEU A 369 3.89 26.67 1.75
CA LEU A 369 3.28 25.68 2.64
C LEU A 369 3.38 26.06 4.13
N ALA A 370 4.22 27.02 4.49
CA ALA A 370 4.39 27.49 5.86
C ALA A 370 3.06 27.96 6.51
N PRO A 371 2.16 28.71 5.83
CA PRO A 371 0.87 29.10 6.41
C PRO A 371 -0.06 27.91 6.72
N LEU A 372 0.18 26.76 6.08
CA LEU A 372 -0.59 25.52 6.29
C LEU A 372 0.02 24.62 7.36
N GLY A 373 1.13 25.04 8.00
CA GLY A 373 1.88 24.21 8.94
C GLY A 373 2.46 22.94 8.30
N ARG A 374 2.67 22.95 6.98
CA ARG A 374 3.19 21.79 6.23
C ARG A 374 4.65 22.02 5.87
N LYS A 375 5.48 21.01 6.16
CA LYS A 375 6.92 21.05 5.91
C LYS A 375 7.25 20.23 4.64
N PRO A 376 7.73 20.85 3.55
CA PRO A 376 8.12 20.10 2.36
C PRO A 376 9.48 19.43 2.53
N VAL A 377 9.65 18.30 1.84
CA VAL A 377 10.90 17.57 1.68
C VAL A 377 11.30 17.55 0.21
N LEU A 378 12.58 17.84 -0.04
CA LEU A 378 13.23 17.69 -1.34
C LEU A 378 13.74 16.25 -1.49
N PHE A 379 13.38 15.58 -2.56
CA PHE A 379 13.84 14.24 -2.88
C PHE A 379 14.79 14.26 -4.08
N VAL A 380 16.01 13.74 -3.92
CA VAL A 380 17.05 13.74 -4.94
C VAL A 380 17.45 12.30 -5.26
N MET A 381 17.30 11.91 -6.53
CA MET A 381 17.61 10.55 -6.99
C MET A 381 18.91 10.51 -7.77
N MET A 382 19.85 9.69 -7.31
CA MET A 382 21.16 9.45 -7.92
C MET A 382 21.28 8.05 -8.52
N ASN A 383 22.29 7.85 -9.36
CA ASN A 383 22.49 6.56 -10.04
C ASN A 383 23.11 5.50 -9.11
N ASP A 384 24.04 5.92 -8.25
CA ASP A 384 24.77 5.03 -7.37
C ASP A 384 25.08 5.68 -6.01
N THR A 385 25.65 4.87 -5.12
CA THR A 385 25.97 5.25 -3.75
C THR A 385 27.00 6.38 -3.67
N ALA A 386 28.01 6.38 -4.54
CA ALA A 386 29.06 7.39 -4.51
C ALA A 386 28.52 8.75 -4.99
N GLU A 387 27.65 8.75 -6.01
CA GLU A 387 26.96 9.98 -6.44
C GLU A 387 26.01 10.51 -5.35
N ALA A 388 25.31 9.62 -4.63
CA ALA A 388 24.46 9.99 -3.49
C ALA A 388 25.24 10.64 -2.35
N ASP A 389 26.39 10.08 -1.99
CA ASP A 389 27.28 10.63 -0.98
C ASP A 389 27.85 11.99 -1.41
N ASP A 390 28.38 12.11 -2.64
CA ASP A 390 28.92 13.37 -3.19
C ASP A 390 27.86 14.49 -3.21
N VAL A 391 26.65 14.20 -3.69
CA VAL A 391 25.57 15.19 -3.75
C VAL A 391 25.05 15.54 -2.36
N GLY A 392 24.92 14.57 -1.46
CA GLY A 392 24.54 14.80 -0.07
C GLY A 392 25.51 15.74 0.64
N ASP A 393 26.81 15.45 0.55
CA ASP A 393 27.88 16.27 1.10
C ASP A 393 27.87 17.69 0.54
N TRP A 394 27.70 17.81 -0.78
CA TRP A 394 27.65 19.11 -1.44
C TRP A 394 26.45 19.94 -0.98
N LEU A 395 25.26 19.33 -0.85
CA LEU A 395 24.06 20.00 -0.36
C LEU A 395 24.25 20.52 1.07
N GLN A 396 24.85 19.71 1.95
CA GLN A 396 25.16 20.10 3.32
C GLN A 396 26.16 21.26 3.39
N LYS A 397 27.22 21.22 2.58
CA LYS A 397 28.26 22.28 2.55
C LYS A 397 27.74 23.58 1.96
N LYS A 398 26.96 23.51 0.87
CA LYS A 398 26.47 24.70 0.16
C LYS A 398 25.28 25.36 0.85
N TYR A 399 24.40 24.58 1.48
CA TYR A 399 23.20 25.06 2.16
C TYR A 399 23.15 24.56 3.62
N PRO A 400 24.13 24.91 4.47
CA PRO A 400 24.24 24.36 5.83
C PRO A 400 23.03 24.71 6.71
N SER A 401 22.40 25.86 6.49
CA SER A 401 21.17 26.25 7.19
C SER A 401 19.96 25.41 6.79
N GLU A 402 19.94 24.83 5.59
CA GLU A 402 18.80 24.05 5.10
C GLU A 402 19.03 22.55 5.30
N PHE A 403 20.22 22.06 5.02
CA PHE A 403 20.51 20.62 4.92
C PHE A 403 21.57 20.12 5.90
N GLY A 404 22.23 21.01 6.66
CA GLY A 404 23.25 20.60 7.64
C GLY A 404 22.68 19.82 8.83
N ALA A 405 23.60 19.28 9.65
CA ALA A 405 23.28 18.43 10.81
C ALA A 405 22.40 17.23 10.42
N ASP A 406 21.24 17.08 11.05
CA ASP A 406 20.29 15.97 10.87
C ASP A 406 19.15 16.30 9.88
N ARG A 407 19.31 17.35 9.05
CA ARG A 407 18.28 17.81 8.11
C ARG A 407 18.36 17.17 6.73
N LEU A 408 19.40 16.39 6.44
CA LEU A 408 19.55 15.63 5.19
C LEU A 408 19.81 14.16 5.52
N LEU A 409 19.08 13.27 4.86
CA LEU A 409 19.30 11.83 4.95
C LEU A 409 19.75 11.28 3.59
N ILE A 410 20.81 10.48 3.60
CA ILE A 410 21.25 9.69 2.45
C ILE A 410 20.76 8.25 2.65
N ILE A 411 20.10 7.68 1.64
CA ILE A 411 19.58 6.32 1.68
C ILE A 411 20.19 5.52 0.53
N HIS A 412 21.03 4.56 0.88
CA HIS A 412 21.59 3.62 -0.07
C HIS A 412 20.61 2.48 -0.32
N THR A 413 20.45 2.10 -1.58
CA THR A 413 19.71 0.90 -1.97
C THR A 413 20.64 -0.09 -2.64
N ASN A 414 20.31 -1.37 -2.55
CA ASN A 414 20.93 -2.40 -3.38
C ASN A 414 20.45 -2.29 -4.85
N ARG A 415 20.97 -3.14 -5.74
CA ARG A 415 20.58 -3.16 -7.16
C ARG A 415 19.10 -3.49 -7.40
N SER A 416 18.43 -4.14 -6.45
CA SER A 416 17.00 -4.35 -6.53
C SER A 416 16.21 -3.11 -6.10
N GLY A 417 16.80 -2.13 -5.41
CA GLY A 417 16.10 -0.93 -4.91
C GLY A 417 15.56 -1.09 -3.49
N GLU A 418 16.02 -2.09 -2.75
CA GLU A 418 15.77 -2.26 -1.33
C GLU A 418 16.81 -1.50 -0.52
N VAL A 419 16.39 -0.92 0.61
CA VAL A 419 17.26 -0.14 1.49
C VAL A 419 18.36 -1.02 2.07
N ALA A 420 19.60 -0.56 2.00
CA ALA A 420 20.75 -1.24 2.58
C ALA A 420 20.59 -1.38 4.11
N VAL A 421 21.07 -2.49 4.67
CA VAL A 421 20.93 -2.81 6.11
C VAL A 421 21.43 -1.66 7.00
N LYS A 422 22.56 -1.03 6.64
CA LYS A 422 23.14 0.10 7.37
C LYS A 422 22.22 1.32 7.49
N ASP A 423 21.35 1.55 6.52
CA ASP A 423 20.47 2.73 6.47
C ASP A 423 19.03 2.40 6.88
N LEU A 424 18.74 1.12 7.14
CA LEU A 424 17.38 0.61 7.33
C LEU A 424 16.69 1.29 8.52
N ASP A 425 17.38 1.48 9.64
CA ASP A 425 16.79 2.10 10.82
C ASP A 425 16.52 3.60 10.64
N ALA A 426 17.41 4.30 9.93
CA ALA A 426 17.19 5.70 9.57
C ALA A 426 16.00 5.83 8.61
N ALA A 427 15.93 4.97 7.60
CA ALA A 427 14.83 4.90 6.66
C ALA A 427 13.49 4.59 7.35
N ARG A 428 13.46 3.63 8.28
CA ARG A 428 12.28 3.32 9.11
C ARG A 428 11.82 4.51 9.93
N ARG A 429 12.75 5.24 10.58
CA ARG A 429 12.41 6.46 11.33
C ARG A 429 11.77 7.51 10.43
N VAL A 430 12.36 7.79 9.27
CA VAL A 430 11.80 8.77 8.33
C VAL A 430 10.43 8.33 7.81
N ALA A 431 10.26 7.05 7.46
CA ALA A 431 8.97 6.49 7.05
C ALA A 431 7.85 6.70 8.07
N ARG A 432 8.18 6.77 9.37
CA ARG A 432 7.22 7.04 10.45
C ARG A 432 7.00 8.54 10.72
N ASP A 433 8.08 9.31 10.75
CA ASP A 433 8.06 10.62 11.41
C ASP A 433 7.94 11.81 10.43
N VAL A 434 8.26 11.62 9.16
CA VAL A 434 8.37 12.72 8.19
C VAL A 434 7.05 13.44 7.92
N ASP A 435 5.93 12.72 7.98
CA ASP A 435 4.60 13.28 7.72
C ASP A 435 3.97 13.89 8.98
N LEU A 436 4.55 13.64 10.16
CA LEU A 436 4.10 14.20 11.44
C LEU A 436 4.55 15.65 11.64
N GLY A 437 5.31 16.23 10.69
CA GLY A 437 5.85 17.59 10.77
C GLY A 437 6.93 17.82 11.82
N LYS A 438 7.26 16.78 12.61
CA LYS A 438 8.27 16.79 13.68
C LYS A 438 9.66 16.41 13.20
N SER A 439 9.76 15.82 12.01
CA SER A 439 11.04 15.38 11.46
C SER A 439 11.95 16.58 11.13
N PRO A 440 13.23 16.58 11.53
CA PRO A 440 14.19 17.61 11.14
C PRO A 440 14.51 17.57 9.64
N ILE A 441 14.23 16.46 8.96
CA ILE A 441 14.56 16.23 7.55
C ILE A 441 13.89 17.25 6.62
N ASN A 442 14.73 17.87 5.78
CA ASN A 442 14.39 18.77 4.69
C ASN A 442 14.72 18.15 3.33
N CYS A 443 15.70 17.24 3.27
CA CYS A 443 16.11 16.58 2.04
C CYS A 443 16.40 15.08 2.24
N ILE A 444 16.00 14.27 1.27
CA ILE A 444 16.39 12.87 1.16
C ILE A 444 17.13 12.70 -0.17
N VAL A 445 18.35 12.18 -0.11
CA VAL A 445 19.13 11.75 -1.28
C VAL A 445 19.11 10.24 -1.32
N SER A 446 18.73 9.65 -2.45
CA SER A 446 18.65 8.19 -2.57
C SER A 446 19.20 7.66 -3.88
N VAL A 447 19.78 6.47 -3.80
CA VAL A 447 20.18 5.67 -4.97
C VAL A 447 18.93 5.07 -5.58
N VAL A 448 18.68 5.33 -6.87
CA VAL A 448 17.48 4.89 -7.59
C VAL A 448 16.18 5.46 -6.97
N MET A 449 15.04 5.24 -7.62
CA MET A 449 13.75 5.54 -7.01
C MET A 449 13.56 4.57 -5.85
N LEU A 450 13.36 5.12 -4.65
CA LEU A 450 12.92 4.29 -3.53
C LEU A 450 11.67 3.51 -3.95
N ARG A 451 11.68 2.20 -3.71
CA ARG A 451 10.56 1.29 -4.03
C ARG A 451 9.27 1.69 -3.29
N GLU A 452 8.23 0.85 -3.37
CA GLU A 452 6.99 1.09 -2.66
C GLU A 452 7.18 1.35 -1.16
N GLY A 453 6.27 2.15 -0.61
CA GLY A 453 6.29 2.57 0.80
C GLY A 453 6.78 3.99 1.03
N TRP A 454 7.34 4.66 0.02
CA TRP A 454 7.89 6.02 0.14
C TRP A 454 6.94 7.14 -0.35
N ASP A 455 5.66 6.83 -0.52
CA ASP A 455 4.67 7.82 -0.89
C ASP A 455 4.32 8.71 0.32
N MET A 456 5.12 9.76 0.51
CA MET A 456 5.12 10.68 1.65
C MET A 456 4.46 12.01 1.26
N PRO A 457 3.34 12.41 1.87
CA PRO A 457 2.76 13.74 1.71
C PRO A 457 3.73 14.90 1.90
N SER A 458 4.78 14.76 2.71
CA SER A 458 5.79 15.81 2.86
C SER A 458 6.71 15.95 1.63
N VAL A 459 6.87 14.95 0.77
CA VAL A 459 7.66 15.08 -0.47
C VAL A 459 6.90 15.93 -1.49
N THR A 460 7.52 17.04 -1.92
CA THR A 460 6.88 18.05 -2.79
C THR A 460 7.69 18.38 -4.03
N ALA A 461 9.01 18.16 -3.98
CA ALA A 461 9.90 18.31 -5.12
C ALA A 461 10.73 17.03 -5.26
N ILE A 462 10.75 16.47 -6.48
CA ILE A 462 11.53 15.29 -6.82
C ILE A 462 12.46 15.66 -7.97
N MET A 463 13.76 15.41 -7.79
CA MET A 463 14.77 15.55 -8.83
C MET A 463 15.30 14.19 -9.23
N GLY A 464 14.92 13.74 -10.43
CA GLY A 464 15.54 12.59 -11.08
C GLY A 464 16.78 13.02 -11.85
N LEU A 465 17.98 12.81 -11.29
CA LEU A 465 19.24 13.12 -11.97
C LEU A 465 19.93 11.81 -12.34
N MET A 466 19.32 11.11 -13.30
CA MET A 466 19.84 9.87 -13.86
C MET A 466 20.30 10.11 -15.30
N THR A 467 21.47 9.59 -15.65
CA THR A 467 22.04 9.73 -16.99
C THR A 467 21.10 9.08 -18.02
N GLY A 468 20.58 9.87 -18.96
CA GLY A 468 19.86 9.37 -20.14
C GLY A 468 18.32 9.38 -20.11
N ARG A 469 17.66 9.97 -19.10
CA ARG A 469 16.20 10.23 -19.18
C ARG A 469 15.84 11.62 -18.66
N LEU A 470 15.38 12.46 -19.59
CA LEU A 470 14.89 13.82 -19.37
C LEU A 470 13.87 13.91 -18.22
N ILE A 471 14.16 14.86 -17.31
CA ILE A 471 13.29 15.37 -16.22
C ILE A 471 11.86 15.46 -16.68
#